data_AF-A0A382LGW2-F1
#
_entry.id   AF-A0A382LGW2-F1
#
_cell.length_a   1.000
_cell.length_b   1.000
_cell.length_c   1.000
_cell.angle_alpha   90.00
_cell.angle_beta   90.00
_cell.angle_gamma   90.00
#
_symmetry.space_group_name_H-M   'P 1'
#
loop_
_entity.id
_entity.type
_entity.pdbx_description
1 polymer ?
#
loop_
_entity_poly.entity_id
_entity_poly.type
_entity_poly.pdbx_seq_one_letter_code
_entity_poly.pdbx_strand_id
1 'polypeptide(L)' 'MIKSQNKPIFITGVPRSGTTWIANILGSAKGVRLLSEPDNEKYSFIGRIWKKSLHRFPFADSENGATYLIKFYQKIFSGA' A
#
# COMPACT_ATOMS: atom_id res chain seq x y z
N MET A 1 8.66 -10.84 12.45
CA MET A 1 8.35 -9.76 11.48
C MET A 1 9.64 -8.96 11.27
N ILE A 2 10.25 -9.03 10.08
CA ILE A 2 11.53 -8.35 9.82
C ILE A 2 11.22 -6.88 9.53
N LYS A 3 11.64 -5.98 10.42
CA LYS A 3 11.63 -4.53 10.12
C LYS A 3 12.77 -4.23 9.16
N SER A 4 12.45 -3.69 7.99
CA SER A 4 13.47 -3.16 7.06
C SER A 4 14.17 -1.97 7.71
N GLN A 5 15.51 -1.93 7.64
CA GLN A 5 16.27 -0.73 8.00
C GLN A 5 16.26 0.33 6.88
N ASN A 6 15.89 -0.06 5.66
CA ASN A 6 15.81 0.81 4.50
C ASN A 6 14.44 1.47 4.39
N LYS A 7 14.43 2.73 3.91
CA LYS A 7 13.18 3.46 3.62
C LYS A 7 12.38 2.72 2.55
N PRO A 8 11.05 2.57 2.72
CA PRO A 8 10.21 1.94 1.71
C PRO A 8 10.12 2.82 0.45
N ILE A 9 10.01 2.17 -0.71
CA ILE A 9 9.71 2.85 -1.98
C ILE A 9 8.20 2.75 -2.21
N PHE A 10 7.54 3.89 -2.35
CA PHE A 10 6.13 3.95 -2.72
C PHE A 10 5.98 4.29 -4.19
N ILE A 11 5.41 3.36 -4.96
CA ILE A 11 5.12 3.55 -6.38
C ILE A 11 3.66 3.96 -6.50
N THR A 12 3.43 5.14 -7.08
CA THR A 12 2.10 5.70 -7.31
C THR A 12 1.96 6.18 -8.75
N GLY A 13 0.73 6.21 -9.25
CA GLY A 13 0.41 6.64 -10.60
C GLY A 13 -1.00 6.23 -10.99
N VAL A 14 -1.52 6.80 -12.08
CA VAL A 14 -2.82 6.41 -12.64
C VAL A 14 -2.77 4.96 -13.13
N PRO A 15 -3.89 4.21 -13.14
CA PRO A 15 -3.93 2.86 -13.68
C PRO A 15 -3.36 2.78 -15.10
N ARG A 16 -2.65 1.68 -15.41
CA ARG A 16 -2.04 1.42 -16.73
C ARG A 16 -0.90 2.38 -17.14
N SER A 17 -0.32 3.13 -16.20
CA SER A 17 0.85 3.99 -16.42
C SER A 17 2.21 3.28 -16.27
N GLY A 18 2.23 1.95 -16.12
CA GLY A 18 3.46 1.17 -15.95
C GLY A 18 3.93 0.99 -14.50
N THR A 19 3.15 1.41 -13.51
CA THR A 19 3.45 1.23 -12.08
C THR A 19 3.74 -0.23 -11.70
N THR A 20 2.95 -1.19 -12.21
CA THR A 20 3.19 -2.63 -12.01
C THR A 20 4.53 -3.09 -12.59
N TRP A 21 4.91 -2.59 -13.77
CA TRP A 21 6.17 -2.96 -14.42
C TRP A 21 7.38 -2.47 -13.61
N ILE A 22 7.35 -1.20 -13.17
CA ILE A 22 8.37 -0.63 -12.29
C ILE A 22 8.46 -1.41 -10.97
N ALA A 23 7.31 -1.75 -10.37
CA ALA A 23 7.24 -2.50 -9.13
C ALA A 23 7.89 -3.89 -9.25
N ASN A 24 7.67 -4.58 -10.37
CA ASN A 24 8.27 -5.89 -10.63
C ASN A 24 9.78 -5.81 -10.85
N ILE A 25 10.27 -4.77 -11.54
CA ILE A 25 11.72 -4.56 -11.73
C ILE A 25 12.42 -4.30 -10.40
N LEU A 26 11.89 -3.39 -9.59
CA LEU A 26 12.48 -3.11 -8.28
C LEU A 26 12.35 -4.31 -7.33
N GLY A 27 11.22 -5.02 -7.40
CA GLY A 27 10.94 -6.21 -6.62
C GLY A 27 11.82 -7.42 -6.94
N SER A 28 12.47 -7.47 -8.12
CA SER A 28 13.36 -8.58 -8.50
C SER A 28 14.76 -8.45 -7.88
N ALA A 29 15.08 -7.34 -7.22
CA ALA A 29 16.37 -7.16 -6.57
C ALA A 29 16.51 -8.03 -5.30
N LYS A 30 17.71 -8.54 -5.04
CA LYS A 30 18.00 -9.36 -3.86
C LYS A 30 17.74 -8.56 -2.58
N GLY A 31 16.96 -9.15 -1.67
CA GLY A 31 16.64 -8.52 -0.37
C GLY A 31 15.51 -7.49 -0.44
N VAL A 32 14.86 -7.32 -1.58
CA VAL A 32 13.65 -6.49 -1.71
C VAL A 32 12.41 -7.35 -1.54
N ARG A 33 11.45 -6.86 -0.75
CA ARG A 33 10.11 -7.42 -0.66
C ARG A 33 9.14 -6.51 -1.39
N LEU A 34 8.50 -7.04 -2.43
CA LEU A 34 7.44 -6.34 -3.13
C LEU A 34 6.11 -6.52 -2.38
N LEU A 35 5.45 -5.41 -2.05
CA LEU A 35 4.07 -5.37 -1.57
C LEU A 35 3.19 -4.85 -2.72
N SER A 36 2.49 -5.75 -3.40
CA SER A 36 1.66 -5.42 -4.55
C SER A 36 0.24 -5.04 -4.13
N GLU A 37 -0.19 -3.83 -4.48
CA GLU A 37 -1.55 -3.30 -4.26
C GLU A 37 -2.18 -3.69 -2.90
N PRO A 38 -1.52 -3.42 -1.77
CA PRO A 38 -1.95 -3.90 -0.46
C PRO A 38 -3.30 -3.33 -0.01
N ASP A 39 -3.71 -2.21 -0.59
CA ASP A 39 -5.00 -1.53 -0.42
C ASP A 39 -6.08 -2.01 -1.39
N ASN A 40 -5.73 -2.83 -2.39
CA ASN A 40 -6.69 -3.40 -3.31
C ASN A 40 -7.40 -4.61 -2.67
N GLU A 41 -8.61 -4.33 -2.18
CA GLU A 41 -9.52 -5.28 -1.53
C GLU A 41 -9.96 -6.46 -2.42
N LYS A 42 -9.76 -6.39 -3.75
CA LYS A 42 -9.96 -7.56 -4.64
C LYS A 42 -8.89 -8.63 -4.43
N TYR A 43 -7.67 -8.23 -4.07
CA TYR A 43 -6.51 -9.12 -3.99
C TYR A 43 -5.93 -9.24 -2.57
N SER A 44 -6.29 -8.31 -1.67
CA SER A 44 -5.79 -8.22 -0.30
C SER A 44 -6.93 -8.34 0.72
N PHE A 45 -6.99 -9.49 1.41
CA PHE A 45 -7.91 -9.69 2.54
C PHE A 45 -7.65 -8.68 3.67
N ILE A 46 -6.39 -8.30 3.87
CA ILE A 46 -5.98 -7.26 4.82
C ILE A 46 -6.56 -5.91 4.40
N GLY A 47 -6.47 -5.55 3.11
CA GLY A 47 -7.05 -4.32 2.57
C GLY A 47 -8.55 -4.22 2.85
N ARG A 48 -9.29 -5.34 2.71
CA ARG A 48 -10.72 -5.41 3.04
C ARG A 48 -11.00 -5.18 4.53
N ILE A 49 -10.22 -5.80 5.44
CA ILE A 49 -10.41 -5.63 6.89
C ILE A 49 -10.10 -4.19 7.32
N TRP A 50 -9.02 -3.61 6.78
CA TRP A 50 -8.55 -2.29 7.21
C TRP A 50 -9.36 -1.14 6.63
N LYS A 51 -9.93 -1.29 5.43
CA LYS A 51 -10.72 -0.23 4.83
C LYS A 51 -12.07 0.02 5.53
N LYS A 52 -12.60 -0.86 6.38
CA LYS A 52 -13.83 -0.67 7.22
C LYS A 52 -14.77 0.45 6.73
N SER A 53 -15.50 0.20 5.64
CA SER A 53 -16.50 1.13 5.05
C SER A 53 -15.97 2.38 4.34
N LEU A 54 -14.65 2.53 4.17
CA LEU A 54 -14.08 3.50 3.26
C LEU A 54 -14.38 3.10 1.81
N HIS A 55 -14.65 4.10 0.96
CA HIS A 55 -14.80 3.88 -0.47
C HIS A 55 -13.52 3.27 -1.06
N ARG A 56 -13.67 2.59 -2.21
CA ARG A 56 -12.56 1.94 -2.93
C ARG A 56 -11.36 2.87 -3.14
N PHE A 57 -11.63 4.14 -3.41
CA PHE A 57 -10.68 5.23 -3.51
C PHE A 57 -10.95 6.23 -2.38
N PRO A 58 -10.46 5.96 -1.16
CA PRO A 58 -10.69 6.86 -0.04
C PRO A 58 -9.85 8.12 -0.22
N PHE A 59 -10.46 9.28 0.02
CA PHE A 59 -9.72 10.51 0.20
C PHE A 59 -9.65 10.82 1.69
N ALA A 60 -8.52 11.33 2.14
CA ALA A 60 -8.39 11.84 3.51
C ALA A 60 -8.99 13.25 3.53
N ASP A 61 -10.08 13.42 4.27
CA ASP A 61 -10.60 14.74 4.64
C ASP A 61 -10.31 15.02 6.12
N SER A 62 -10.24 16.30 6.49
CA SER A 62 -10.04 16.73 7.88
C SER A 62 -11.14 16.22 8.82
N GLU A 63 -12.34 15.97 8.29
CA GLU A 63 -13.52 15.67 9.10
C GLU A 63 -13.77 14.18 9.32
N ASN A 64 -13.40 13.28 8.41
CA ASN A 64 -13.70 11.85 8.54
C ASN A 64 -12.70 10.93 7.82
N GLY A 65 -12.28 9.84 8.50
CA GLY A 65 -11.55 8.72 7.88
C GLY A 65 -10.04 8.90 7.69
N ALA A 66 -9.51 10.12 7.71
CA ALA A 66 -8.08 10.40 7.52
C ALA A 66 -7.19 9.62 8.51
N THR A 67 -7.56 9.56 9.79
CA THR A 67 -6.78 8.84 10.80
C THR A 67 -6.67 7.34 10.53
N TYR A 68 -7.75 6.71 10.03
CA TYR A 68 -7.73 5.27 9.69
C TYR A 68 -6.92 5.02 8.44
N LEU A 69 -7.06 5.86 7.41
CA LEU A 69 -6.27 5.78 6.19
C LEU A 69 -4.77 5.95 6.48
N ILE A 70 -4.40 6.93 7.31
CA ILE A 70 -3.02 7.14 7.74
C ILE A 70 -2.48 5.92 8.49
N LYS A 71 -3.22 5.39 9.47
CA LYS A 71 -2.82 4.18 10.22
C LYS A 71 -2.63 2.97 9.30
N PHE A 72 -3.50 2.83 8.30
CA PHE A 72 -3.40 1.75 7.31
C PHE A 72 -2.14 1.86 6.46
N TYR A 73 -1.85 3.04 5.88
CA TYR A 73 -0.61 3.24 5.11
C TYR A 73 0.65 3.16 5.98
N GLN A 74 0.61 3.61 7.23
CA GLN A 74 1.71 3.38 8.19
C GLN A 74 1.99 1.88 8.40
N LYS A 75 0.94 1.06 8.45
CA LYS A 75 1.07 -0.39 8.56
C LYS A 75 1.70 -1.00 7.31
N ILE A 76 1.25 -0.59 6.12
CA ILE A 76 1.84 -1.00 4.83
C ILE A 76 3.33 -0.63 4.78
N PHE A 77 3.69 0.61 5.10
CA PHE A 77 5.08 1.09 5.08
C PHE A 77 5.97 0.44 6.15
N SER A 78 5.38 -0.16 7.18
CA SER A 78 6.12 -0.97 8.16
C SER A 78 6.46 -2.38 7.66
N GLY A 79 5.96 -2.76 6.47
CA GLY A 79 6.17 -4.08 5.88
C GLY A 79 5.24 -5.17 6.42
N ALA A 80 4.09 -4.80 6.99
CA ALA A 80 3.14 -5.74 7.58
C ALA A 80 2.14 -6.30 6.56
#